data_AF-A0A2S4VE30-F1
#
_entry.id   AF-A0A2S4VE30-F1
#
_cell.length_a   1.000
_cell.length_b   1.000
_cell.length_c   1.000
_cell.angle_alpha   90.00
_cell.angle_beta   90.00
_cell.angle_gamma   90.00
#
_symmetry.space_group_name_H-M   'P 1'
#
loop_
_entity.id
_entity.type
_entity.pdbx_description
1 polymer ?
#
loop_
_entity_poly.entity_id
_entity_poly.type
_entity_poly.pdbx_seq_one_letter_code
_entity_poly.pdbx_strand_id
1 'polypeptide(L)' 'MIFSTIGAAYGTAKAGIGITGLGIMKPDAVMKSLIPVVMAGIIAVYGLVVSVLIIGGMDP' A
#
# COMPACT_ATOMS: atom_id res chain seq x y z
N MET A 1 -0.63 -13.59 -2.02
CA MET A 1 -0.44 -12.61 -0.92
C MET A 1 0.99 -12.11 -0.69
N ILE A 2 2.02 -12.96 -0.60
CA ILE A 2 3.38 -12.52 -0.19
C ILE A 2 3.95 -11.40 -1.07
N PHE A 3 3.97 -11.59 -2.39
CA PHE A 3 4.53 -10.59 -3.29
C PHE A 3 3.77 -9.26 -3.29
N SER A 4 2.43 -9.32 -3.22
CA SER A 4 1.58 -8.12 -3.15
C SER A 4 1.76 -7.35 -1.85
N THR A 5 1.92 -8.03 -0.71
CA THR A 5 2.11 -7.36 0.59
C THR A 5 3.52 -6.77 0.72
N ILE A 6 4.54 -7.45 0.20
CA ILE A 6 5.91 -6.90 0.14
C ILE A 6 5.94 -5.65 -0.74
N GLY A 7 5.31 -5.68 -1.92
CA GLY A 7 5.23 -4.51 -2.80
C GLY A 7 4.50 -3.33 -2.15
N ALA A 8 3.37 -3.59 -1.50
CA ALA A 8 2.60 -2.57 -0.77
C ALA A 8 3.39 -1.98 0.41
N ALA A 9 4.08 -2.82 1.19
CA ALA A 9 4.93 -2.38 2.31
C ALA A 9 6.11 -1.54 1.82
N TYR A 10 6.77 -1.96 0.74
CA TYR A 10 7.87 -1.21 0.14
C TYR A 10 7.42 0.15 -0.38
N GLY A 11 6.30 0.20 -1.12
CA GLY A 11 5.73 1.45 -1.61
C GLY A 11 5.36 2.41 -0.47
N THR A 12 4.75 1.88 0.59
CA THR A 12 4.41 2.62 1.81
C THR A 12 5.65 3.18 2.50
N ALA A 13 6.71 2.37 2.66
CA ALA A 13 7.96 2.80 3.30
C ALA A 13 8.63 3.94 2.52
N LYS A 14 8.72 3.82 1.19
CA LYS A 14 9.35 4.86 0.34
C LYS A 14 8.52 6.15 0.31
N ALA A 15 7.20 6.05 0.22
CA ALA A 15 6.32 7.21 0.31
C ALA A 15 6.44 7.89 1.68
N GLY A 16 6.47 7.12 2.77
CA GLY A 16 6.63 7.63 4.13
C GLY A 16 7.92 8.44 4.32
N ILE A 17 9.05 7.98 3.79
CA ILE A 17 10.33 8.72 3.84
C ILE A 17 10.19 10.11 3.19
N GLY A 18 9.55 10.17 2.02
CA GLY A 18 9.33 11.43 1.30
C GLY A 18 8.36 12.37 2.03
N ILE A 19 7.29 11.82 2.61
CA ILE A 19 6.28 12.60 3.34
C ILE A 19 6.87 13.20 4.62
N THR A 20 7.68 12.44 5.36
CA THR A 20 8.35 12.95 6.57
C THR A 20 9.29 14.10 6.24
N GLY A 21 10.05 14.01 5.15
CA GLY A 21 10.89 15.11 4.68
C GLY A 21 10.08 16.33 4.23
N LEU A 22 8.97 16.10 3.53
CA LEU A 22 8.03 17.15 3.11
C LEU A 22 7.36 17.82 4.31
N GLY A 23 7.03 17.10 5.37
CA GLY A 23 6.37 17.62 6.57
C GLY A 23 7.17 18.69 7.32
N ILE A 24 8.49 18.72 7.14
CA ILE A 24 9.36 19.76 7.71
C ILE A 24 9.27 21.06 6.88
N MET A 25 9.21 20.96 5.55
CA MET A 25 9.23 22.13 4.66
C MET A 25 7.84 22.70 4.35
N LYS A 26 6.82 21.84 4.22
CA LYS A 26 5.44 22.19 3.85
C LYS A 26 4.45 21.32 4.63
N PRO A 27 4.22 21.60 5.92
CA PRO A 27 3.35 20.80 6.78
C PRO A 27 1.90 20.72 6.26
N ASP A 28 1.38 21.80 5.66
CA ASP A 28 0.01 21.85 5.13
C ASP A 28 -0.24 20.86 3.98
N ALA A 29 0.83 20.42 3.31
CA ALA A 29 0.74 19.49 2.18
C ALA A 29 0.75 18.01 2.60
N VAL A 30 1.08 17.69 3.86
CA VAL A 30 1.22 16.30 4.35
C VAL A 30 -0.04 15.46 4.11
N MET A 31 -1.21 16.02 4.39
CA MET A 31 -2.48 15.30 4.26
C MET A 31 -2.77 14.90 2.81
N LYS A 32 -2.49 15.79 1.85
CA LYS A 32 -2.65 15.51 0.42
C LYS A 32 -1.59 14.50 -0.08
N SER A 33 -0.41 14.53 0.52
CA SER A 33 0.68 13.62 0.18
C SER A 33 0.49 12.18 0.69
N LEU A 34 -0.61 11.85 1.39
CA LEU A 34 -0.93 10.47 1.78
C LEU A 34 -1.48 9.61 0.62
N ILE A 35 -1.89 10.21 -0.50
CA ILE A 35 -2.45 9.47 -1.66
C ILE A 35 -1.55 8.32 -2.14
N PRO A 36 -0.22 8.50 -2.31
CA PRO A 36 0.67 7.40 -2.71
C PRO A 36 0.72 6.24 -1.71
N VAL A 37 0.58 6.52 -0.41
CA VAL A 37 0.51 5.47 0.63
C VAL A 37 -0.75 4.63 0.45
N VAL A 38 -1.89 5.29 0.20
CA VAL A 38 -3.16 4.61 -0.06
C VAL A 38 -3.06 3.77 -1.35
N MET A 39 -2.48 4.31 -2.41
CA MET A 39 -2.30 3.58 -3.67
C MET A 39 -1.40 2.35 -3.51
N ALA A 40 -0.34 2.43 -2.70
CA ALA A 40 0.47 1.27 -2.36
C ALA A 40 -0.32 0.22 -1.55
N GLY A 41 -1.14 0.65 -0.58
CA GLY A 41 -1.98 -0.22 0.24
C GLY A 41 -3.01 -1.02 -0.56
N ILE A 42 -3.60 -0.43 -1.60
CA ILE A 42 -4.59 -1.09 -2.46
C ILE A 42 -4.00 -2.36 -3.14
N ILE A 43 -2.70 -2.39 -3.42
CA ILE A 43 -2.02 -3.56 -4.01
C ILE A 43 -2.16 -4.80 -3.09
N ALA A 44 -2.07 -4.62 -1.78
CA ALA A 44 -2.24 -5.72 -0.83
C ALA A 44 -3.69 -6.25 -0.84
N VAL A 45 -4.67 -5.35 -0.97
CA VAL A 45 -6.09 -5.71 -1.07
C VAL A 45 -6.36 -6.54 -2.33
N TYR A 46 -5.80 -6.15 -3.48
CA TYR A 46 -5.90 -6.96 -4.70
C TYR A 46 -5.31 -8.35 -4.51
N GLY A 47 -4.14 -8.44 -3.87
CA GLY A 47 -3.52 -9.73 -3.56
C GLY A 47 -4.35 -10.61 -2.64
N LEU A 48 -5.04 -10.01 -1.66
CA LEU A 48 -5.97 -10.71 -0.77
C LEU A 48 -7.18 -11.24 -1.53
N VAL A 49 -7.87 -10.39 -2.30
CA VAL A 49 -9.08 -10.76 -3.06
C VAL A 49 -8.80 -11.93 -4.00
N VAL A 50 -7.69 -11.88 -4.75
CA VAL A 50 -7.29 -12.99 -5.63
C VAL A 50 -7.04 -14.27 -4.84
N SER A 51 -6.40 -14.18 -3.67
CA SER A 51 -6.11 -15.35 -2.84
C SER A 51 -7.39 -16.00 -2.29
N VAL A 52 -8.39 -15.20 -1.91
CA VAL A 52 -9.71 -15.70 -1.45
C VAL A 52 -10.47 -16.38 -2.60
N LEU A 53 -10.46 -15.79 -3.80
CA LEU A 53 -11.11 -16.38 -4.97
C LEU A 53 -10.50 -17.74 -5.35
N ILE A 54 -9.17 -17.88 -5.23
CA ILE A 54 -8.49 -19.16 -5.48
C ILE A 54 -8.94 -20.21 -4.46
N ILE A 55 -8.95 -19.89 -3.17
CA ILE A 55 -9.37 -20.80 -2.11
C ILE A 55 -10.85 -21.20 -2.29
N GLY A 56 -11.72 -20.25 -2.65
CA GLY A 56 -13.14 -20.52 -2.86
C GLY A 56 -13.44 -21.41 -4.07
N GLY A 57 -12.49 -21.58 -4.99
CA GLY A 57 -12.60 -22.49 -6.14
C GLY A 57 -11.97 -23.87 -5.93
N MET A 58 -11.43 -24.14 -4.74
CA MET A 58 -10.89 -25.45 -4.38
C MET A 58 -12.00 -26.29 -3.76
N ASP A 59 -12.49 -27.29 -4.49
CA ASP A 59 -13.26 -28.40 -3.91
C ASP A 59 -12.32 -29.34 -3.12
N PRO A 60 -12.83 -30.03 -2.08
CA PRO A 60 -12.03 -30.89 -1.20
C PRO A 60 -11.33 -32.06 -1.91
#